data_AF-A0A2W4RY19-F1
#
_entry.id   AF-A0A2W4RY19-F1
#
_cell.length_a   1.000
_cell.length_b   1.000
_cell.length_c   1.000
_cell.angle_alpha   90.00
_cell.angle_beta   90.00
_cell.angle_gamma   90.00
#
_symmetry.space_group_name_H-M   'P 1'
#
loop_
_entity.id
_entity.type
_entity.pdbx_description
1 polymer ?
#
loop_
_entity_poly.entity_id
_entity_poly.type
_entity_poly.pdbx_seq_one_letter_code
_entity_poly.pdbx_strand_id
1 'polypeptide(L)' 'MASLETRGFHHITMVSRDARRTLAFYRDLLGVGLVKRTVNFDDPTAYHLYFGDA' A
#
# COMPACT_ATOMS: atom_id res chain seq x y z
N MET A 1 5.59 -34.60 6.44
CA MET A 1 4.84 -33.56 5.69
C MET A 1 5.40 -32.21 6.13
N ALA A 2 5.71 -31.30 5.20
CA ALA A 2 6.10 -29.94 5.57
C ALA A 2 4.86 -29.18 6.04
N SER A 3 4.92 -28.47 7.18
CA SER A 3 3.82 -27.60 7.57
C SER A 3 3.81 -26.35 6.69
N LEU A 4 2.60 -25.89 6.36
CA LEU A 4 2.39 -24.64 5.64
C LEU A 4 2.34 -23.50 6.66
N GLU A 5 3.50 -22.93 6.95
CA GLU A 5 3.60 -21.73 7.77
C GLU A 5 3.70 -20.48 6.89
N THR A 6 2.98 -19.42 7.27
CA THR A 6 3.15 -18.11 6.64
C THR A 6 4.47 -17.48 7.07
N ARG A 7 5.14 -16.74 6.16
CA ARG A 7 6.41 -16.05 6.47
C ARG A 7 6.24 -14.74 7.25
N GLY A 8 5.01 -14.41 7.68
CA GLY A 8 4.67 -13.14 8.32
C GLY A 8 3.68 -12.31 7.50
N PHE A 9 3.58 -11.01 7.81
CA PHE A 9 2.70 -10.08 7.11
C PHE A 9 3.18 -9.82 5.68
N HIS A 10 2.24 -9.84 4.74
CA HIS A 10 2.51 -9.56 3.33
C HIS A 10 2.25 -8.09 2.96
N HIS A 11 1.11 -7.53 3.38
CA HIS A 11 0.80 -6.09 3.35
C HIS A 11 -0.40 -5.79 4.23
N ILE A 12 -0.66 -4.51 4.49
CA ILE A 12 -1.87 -4.00 5.16
C ILE A 12 -2.52 -2.99 4.21
N THR A 13 -3.83 -3.11 4.00
CA THR A 13 -4.61 -2.18 3.17
C THR A 13 -5.46 -1.28 4.07
N MET A 14 -5.47 0.02 3.78
CA MET A 14 -6.22 1.04 4.53
C MET A 14 -7.01 1.93 3.58
N VAL A 15 -8.20 2.36 3.99
CA VAL A 15 -8.99 3.34 3.25
C VAL A 15 -8.63 4.75 3.70
N SER A 16 -8.35 5.63 2.74
CA SER A 16 -7.99 7.03 2.98
C SER A 16 -8.82 7.96 2.10
N ARG A 17 -9.14 9.15 2.61
CA ARG A 17 -9.98 10.13 1.90
C ARG A 17 -9.23 10.91 0.81
N ASP A 18 -7.94 11.20 1.00
CA ASP A 18 -7.17 12.09 0.13
C ASP A 18 -5.82 11.48 -0.25
N ALA A 19 -5.67 11.12 -1.52
CA ALA A 19 -4.48 10.48 -2.06
C ALA A 19 -3.20 11.34 -1.94
N ARG A 20 -3.30 12.67 -2.06
CA ARG A 20 -2.15 13.57 -1.97
C ARG A 20 -1.66 13.69 -0.53
N ARG A 21 -2.59 13.81 0.43
CA ARG A 21 -2.25 13.82 1.87
C ARG A 21 -1.67 12.47 2.31
N THR A 22 -2.23 11.36 1.83
CA THR A 22 -1.68 10.02 2.08
C THR A 22 -0.26 9.90 1.52
N LEU A 23 -0.03 10.32 0.27
CA LEU A 23 1.31 10.32 -0.33
C LEU A 23 2.30 11.17 0.48
N ALA A 24 1.92 12.40 0.87
CA ALA A 24 2.79 13.27 1.67
C ALA A 24 3.11 12.66 3.04
N PHE A 25 2.14 12.02 3.69
CA PHE A 25 2.36 11.37 4.98
C PHE A 25 3.34 10.19 4.85
N TYR A 26 3.07 9.22 3.97
CA TYR A 26 3.93 8.03 3.87
C TYR A 26 5.29 8.34 3.25
N ARG A 27 5.35 9.10 2.15
CA ARG A 27 6.61 9.38 1.44
C ARG A 27 7.42 10.49 2.09
N ASP A 28 6.81 11.64 2.38
CA ASP A 28 7.56 12.84 2.79
C ASP A 28 7.80 12.86 4.29
N LEU A 29 6.80 12.51 5.11
CA LEU A 29 6.95 12.50 6.56
C LEU A 29 7.60 11.23 7.09
N LEU A 30 7.15 10.05 6.64
CA LEU A 30 7.66 8.76 7.13
C LEU A 30 8.83 8.20 6.31
N GLY A 31 9.11 8.75 5.12
CA GLY A 31 10.20 8.28 4.26
C GLY A 31 9.94 6.94 3.56
N VAL A 32 8.70 6.44 3.54
CA VAL A 32 8.34 5.16 2.90
C VAL A 32 8.05 5.38 1.41
N GLY A 33 8.78 4.68 0.54
CA GLY A 33 8.71 4.87 -0.91
C GLY A 33 7.35 4.46 -1.51
N LEU A 34 6.86 5.22 -2.50
CA LEU A 34 5.71 4.82 -3.31
C LEU A 34 6.19 3.82 -4.38
N VAL A 35 5.91 2.54 -4.18
CA VAL A 35 6.39 1.45 -5.05
C VAL A 35 5.43 1.14 -6.20
N LYS A 36 4.13 1.45 -6.04
CA LYS A 36 3.14 1.28 -7.11
C LYS A 36 2.00 2.29 -6.99
N ARG A 37 1.65 2.87 -8.13
CA ARG A 37 0.42 3.65 -8.31
C ARG A 37 -0.47 2.95 -9.31
N THR A 38 -1.67 2.58 -8.88
CA THR A 38 -2.69 1.98 -9.76
C THR A 38 -4.09 2.38 -9.27
N VAL A 39 -5.12 1.75 -9.80
CA VAL A 39 -6.51 1.91 -9.37
C VAL A 39 -6.97 0.65 -8.63
N ASN A 40 -8.00 0.78 -7.81
CA ASN A 40 -8.65 -0.40 -7.23
C ASN A 40 -9.26 -1.24 -8.38
N PHE A 41 -9.08 -2.55 -8.32
CA PHE A 41 -9.54 -3.46 -9.38
C PHE A 41 -11.04 -3.74 -9.29
N ASP A 42 -11.64 -3.54 -8.11
CA ASP A 42 -13.09 -3.59 -7.92
C ASP A 42 -13.77 -2.25 -8.23
N ASP A 43 -13.05 -1.13 -8.06
CA ASP A 43 -13.51 0.23 -8.38
C ASP A 43 -12.39 1.06 -9.04
N PRO A 44 -12.35 1.10 -10.39
CA PRO A 44 -11.31 1.84 -11.12
C PRO A 44 -11.33 3.35 -10.91
N THR A 45 -12.35 3.92 -10.24
CA THR A 45 -12.40 5.36 -9.93
C THR A 45 -11.57 5.73 -8.70
N ALA A 46 -11.21 4.75 -7.86
CA ALA A 46 -10.41 4.93 -6.66
C ALA A 46 -8.94 4.58 -6.89
N TYR A 47 -8.02 5.42 -6.38
CA TYR A 47 -6.59 5.08 -6.37
C TYR A 47 -6.27 3.95 -5.39
N HIS A 48 -5.36 3.07 -5.79
CA HIS A 48 -4.69 2.11 -4.90
C HIS A 48 -3.19 2.42 -4.92
N LEU A 49 -2.72 3.00 -3.82
CA LEU A 49 -1.33 3.42 -3.64
C LEU A 49 -0.60 2.41 -2.74
N TYR A 50 0.56 1.93 -3.20
CA TYR A 50 1.38 0.98 -2.46
C TYR A 50 2.66 1.66 -1.98
N PHE A 51 2.93 1.52 -0.69
CA PHE A 51 4.13 2.05 -0.04
C PHE A 51 4.94 0.91 0.57
N GLY A 52 6.26 0.94 0.42
CA GLY A 52 7.15 -0.10 0.96
C GLY A 52 8.61 0.13 0.59
N ASP A 53 9.45 -0.85 0.96
CA ASP A 53 10.76 -1.05 0.36
C ASP A 53 10.61 -1.77 -1.00
N ALA A 54 11.59 -1.53 -1.89
CA ALA A 54 11.62 -2.08 -3.25
C ALA A 54 11.97 -3.57 -3.26
#